data_AF-A0A7C3HGJ9-F1
#
_entry.id   AF-A0A7C3HGJ9-F1
#
_cell.length_a   1.000
_cell.length_b   1.000
_cell.length_c   1.000
_cell.angle_alpha   90.00
_cell.angle_beta   90.00
_cell.angle_gamma   90.00
#
_symmetry.space_group_name_H-M   'P 1'
#
loop_
_entity.id
_entity.type
_entity.pdbx_description
1 polymer ?
#
loop_
_entity_poly.entity_id
_entity_poly.type
_entity_poly.pdbx_seq_one_letter_code
_entity_poly.pdbx_strand_id
1 'polypeptide(L)'
;MNIRPILFSAQLLGMGTTALTQWWDASRDFSTNTNPNGVWSYAWSEGLTGPSIRFTRAHVPRVNNNQEEMWDDPANSLGFTPSVARNAGGDYDDGNVTFRAGALLLHGGGVNGTAYAQVIWTAPQAGHYRVSGRFYAQQNEISVDIHVLLNGRPVFSDAITANGVSRSFAQQVTLSAGDAIAFSVGLNHWYVLHPGNTGLEATVERICTIPSIRSSEVEICWPSESNVLYQVEFRSKLTGEAWLPLFTNLVGTGETMCVTDKIAPGQPQRFYRVECTRP
;
A
#
# COMPACT_ATOMS: atom_id res chain seq x y z
N MET A 1 -30.19 6.91 -56.04
CA MET A 1 -29.77 7.95 -55.07
C MET A 1 -28.88 7.24 -54.05
N ASN A 2 -27.56 7.44 -54.08
CA ASN A 2 -26.63 6.75 -53.17
C ASN A 2 -26.79 7.31 -51.77
N ILE A 3 -27.52 6.61 -50.91
CA ILE A 3 -27.57 6.90 -49.48
C ILE A 3 -26.22 6.49 -48.91
N ARG A 4 -25.50 7.44 -48.32
CA ARG A 4 -24.23 7.18 -47.65
C ARG A 4 -24.53 6.49 -46.30
N PRO A 5 -23.89 5.37 -45.97
CA PRO A 5 -24.07 4.74 -44.66
C PRO A 5 -23.64 5.71 -43.55
N ILE A 6 -24.45 5.83 -42.51
CA ILE A 6 -24.13 6.62 -41.33
C ILE A 6 -23.28 5.72 -40.41
N LEU A 7 -22.01 6.09 -40.24
CA LEU A 7 -21.12 5.43 -39.29
C LEU A 7 -21.43 5.93 -37.87
N PHE A 8 -21.61 5.01 -36.93
CA PHE A 8 -21.69 5.32 -35.51
C PHE A 8 -20.51 4.71 -34.77
N SER A 9 -19.93 5.48 -33.85
CA SER A 9 -18.95 4.97 -32.89
C SER A 9 -19.43 5.28 -31.48
N ALA A 10 -19.72 4.24 -30.69
CA ALA A 10 -19.79 4.35 -29.24
C ALA A 10 -18.34 4.31 -28.72
N GLN A 11 -17.75 5.48 -28.48
CA GLN A 11 -16.44 5.57 -27.82
C GLN A 11 -16.65 5.91 -26.36
N LEU A 12 -16.30 4.98 -25.48
CA LEU A 12 -16.07 5.29 -24.09
C LEU A 12 -14.62 5.77 -23.98
N LEU A 13 -14.43 7.08 -23.87
CA LEU A 13 -13.14 7.66 -23.50
C LEU A 13 -12.83 7.23 -22.07
N GLY A 14 -12.11 6.11 -21.93
CA GLY A 14 -11.60 5.68 -20.64
C GLY A 14 -10.62 6.72 -20.14
N MET A 15 -11.05 7.55 -19.18
CA MET A 15 -10.11 8.32 -18.39
C MET A 15 -9.35 7.33 -17.52
N GLY A 16 -8.12 7.01 -17.91
CA GLY A 16 -7.20 6.28 -17.05
C GLY A 16 -6.90 7.16 -15.84
N THR A 17 -7.54 6.90 -14.70
CA THR A 17 -7.13 7.52 -13.44
C THR A 17 -5.86 6.82 -12.99
N THR A 18 -4.73 7.52 -12.99
CA THR A 18 -3.55 7.08 -12.26
C THR A 18 -3.90 7.03 -10.78
N ALA A 19 -3.98 5.82 -10.24
CA ALA A 19 -4.06 5.64 -8.81
C ALA A 19 -2.75 6.15 -8.18
N LEU A 20 -2.83 7.15 -7.30
CA LEU A 20 -1.67 7.53 -6.49
C LEU A 20 -1.45 6.43 -5.44
N THR A 21 -0.38 5.65 -5.62
CA THR A 21 0.12 4.77 -4.57
C THR A 21 0.55 5.64 -3.39
N GLN A 22 -0.12 5.50 -2.26
CA GLN A 22 0.31 6.11 -1.01
C GLN A 22 1.35 5.20 -0.36
N TRP A 23 2.46 5.79 0.06
CA TRP A 23 3.62 5.06 0.59
C TRP A 23 4.21 5.80 1.79
N TRP A 24 4.46 5.05 2.85
CA TRP A 24 5.10 5.51 4.08
C TRP A 24 6.35 4.66 4.35
N ASP A 25 7.40 5.31 4.83
CA ASP A 25 8.69 4.69 5.13
C ASP A 25 9.12 5.11 6.54
N ALA A 26 9.23 4.16 7.46
CA ALA A 26 9.46 4.42 8.87
C ALA A 26 10.75 5.21 9.13
N SER A 27 11.82 4.92 8.38
CA SER A 27 13.14 5.53 8.57
C SER A 27 13.19 6.93 7.98
N ARG A 28 12.67 7.09 6.75
CA ARG A 28 12.59 8.39 6.06
C ARG A 28 11.66 9.36 6.79
N ASP A 29 10.52 8.86 7.29
CA ASP A 29 9.47 9.68 7.88
C ASP A 29 9.70 9.92 9.39
N PHE A 30 10.76 9.36 9.98
CA PHE A 30 11.09 9.54 11.40
C PHE A 30 11.26 11.02 11.76
N SER A 31 10.71 11.44 12.90
CA SER A 31 10.89 12.81 13.40
C SER A 31 10.83 12.88 14.92
N THR A 32 11.71 13.69 15.51
CA THR A 32 11.72 14.07 16.92
C THR A 32 10.99 15.38 17.22
N ASN A 33 10.38 16.02 16.22
CA ASN A 33 9.69 17.30 16.39
C ASN A 33 8.38 17.17 17.17
N THR A 34 7.63 16.11 16.92
CA THR A 34 6.30 15.86 17.49
C THR A 34 6.00 14.36 17.54
N ASN A 35 5.26 13.92 18.57
CA ASN A 35 4.79 12.54 18.69
C ASN A 35 3.31 12.53 19.12
N PRO A 36 2.36 12.24 18.22
CA PRO A 36 2.54 11.66 16.87
C PRO A 36 3.14 12.63 15.83
N ASN A 37 3.76 12.06 14.79
CA ASN A 37 4.17 12.75 13.57
C ASN A 37 3.34 12.22 12.38
N GLY A 38 2.17 12.83 12.13
CA GLY A 38 1.24 12.35 11.12
C GLY A 38 0.72 10.94 11.44
N VAL A 39 0.92 9.99 10.52
CA VAL A 39 0.52 8.58 10.70
C VAL A 39 1.45 7.80 11.62
N TRP A 40 2.63 8.34 11.95
CA TRP A 40 3.63 7.68 12.77
C TRP A 40 3.53 8.10 14.24
N SER A 41 3.64 7.15 15.16
CA SER A 41 3.82 7.37 16.59
C SER A 41 4.97 6.51 17.11
N TYR A 42 5.64 6.98 18.15
CA TYR A 42 6.73 6.26 18.81
C TYR A 42 6.34 6.00 20.25
N ALA A 43 6.41 4.76 20.70
CA ALA A 43 5.87 4.35 21.99
C ALA A 43 6.67 3.20 22.59
N TRP A 44 6.38 2.89 23.83
CA TRP A 44 6.76 1.64 24.47
C TRP A 44 5.54 0.93 25.03
N SER A 45 5.62 -0.39 25.24
CA SER A 45 4.60 -1.15 25.95
C SER A 45 5.24 -2.03 27.02
N GLU A 46 4.52 -2.24 28.12
CA GLU A 46 4.89 -3.24 29.13
C GLU A 46 4.55 -4.64 28.61
N GLY A 47 5.57 -5.43 28.28
CA GLY A 47 5.38 -6.67 27.53
C GLY A 47 4.85 -6.44 26.11
N LEU A 48 4.68 -7.54 25.35
CA LEU A 48 4.39 -7.47 23.92
C LEU A 48 2.99 -6.91 23.61
N THR A 49 1.99 -7.29 24.40
CA THR A 49 0.57 -6.95 24.16
C THR A 49 0.01 -5.94 25.15
N GLY A 50 0.87 -5.34 25.98
CA GLY A 50 0.49 -4.24 26.87
C GLY A 50 0.06 -3.00 26.08
N PRO A 51 -0.64 -2.05 26.72
CA PRO A 51 -1.01 -0.80 26.07
C PRO A 51 0.24 -0.01 25.66
N SER A 52 0.21 0.57 24.47
CA SER A 52 1.28 1.46 23.98
C SER A 52 1.22 2.82 24.69
N ILE A 53 2.31 3.18 25.35
CA ILE A 53 2.55 4.45 26.03
C ILE A 53 3.50 5.29 25.15
N ARG A 54 3.06 6.46 24.71
CA ARG A 54 3.88 7.31 23.81
C ARG A 54 5.13 7.80 24.54
N PHE A 55 6.26 7.77 23.84
CA PHE A 55 7.46 8.45 24.30
C PHE A 55 7.22 9.95 24.45
N THR A 56 7.77 10.52 25.52
CA THR A 56 7.50 11.91 25.94
C THR A 56 8.72 12.82 25.81
N ARG A 57 9.93 12.27 25.67
CA ARG A 57 11.17 13.05 25.56
C ARG A 57 11.84 12.83 24.21
N ALA A 58 12.03 13.92 23.47
CA ALA A 58 12.89 13.99 22.30
C ALA A 58 14.23 14.66 22.69
N HIS A 59 15.35 14.04 22.34
CA HIS A 59 16.68 14.60 22.59
C HIS A 59 17.77 13.87 21.77
N VAL A 60 19.01 14.34 21.87
CA VAL A 60 20.20 13.63 21.35
C VAL A 60 21.07 13.23 22.56
N PRO A 61 20.97 11.99 23.05
CA PRO A 61 21.78 11.52 24.17
C PRO A 61 23.25 11.36 23.79
N ARG A 62 24.11 11.36 24.81
CA ARG A 62 25.54 11.06 24.66
C ARG A 62 25.78 9.55 24.75
N VAL A 63 25.28 8.81 23.76
CA VAL A 63 25.43 7.35 23.61
C VAL A 63 25.93 7.02 22.22
N ASN A 64 26.63 5.88 22.10
CA ASN A 64 27.20 5.38 20.86
C ASN A 64 27.94 6.49 20.08
N ASN A 65 27.35 7.00 18.99
CA ASN A 65 27.95 8.01 18.14
C ASN A 65 27.64 9.48 18.54
N ASN A 66 26.83 9.71 19.57
CA ASN A 66 26.34 11.02 20.03
C ASN A 66 25.54 11.82 18.97
N GLN A 67 25.02 11.14 17.95
CA GLN A 67 24.28 11.72 16.82
C GLN A 67 22.94 11.02 16.59
N GLU A 68 22.42 10.35 17.63
CA GLU A 68 21.12 9.69 17.62
C GLU A 68 20.03 10.65 18.04
N GLU A 69 19.19 11.07 17.08
CA GLU A 69 17.94 11.76 17.41
C GLU A 69 16.94 10.76 17.97
N MET A 70 16.61 10.87 19.25
CA MET A 70 15.94 9.81 20.01
C MET A 70 14.62 10.28 20.64
N TRP A 71 13.64 9.38 20.60
CA TRP A 71 12.50 9.33 21.50
C TRP A 71 12.74 8.31 22.62
N ASP A 72 12.56 8.74 23.87
CA ASP A 72 12.45 7.85 25.03
C ASP A 72 11.43 8.40 26.05
N ASP A 73 11.24 7.69 27.17
CA ASP A 73 10.34 8.10 28.25
C ASP A 73 11.12 8.22 29.57
N PRO A 74 11.31 9.43 30.12
CA PRO A 74 12.02 9.63 31.39
C PRO A 74 11.44 8.82 32.55
N ALA A 75 10.14 8.50 32.52
CA ALA A 75 9.49 7.71 33.56
C ALA A 75 9.83 6.22 33.49
N ASN A 76 10.34 5.75 32.35
CA ASN A 76 10.73 4.36 32.12
C ASN A 76 12.07 4.25 31.36
N SER A 77 13.07 5.07 31.73
CA SER A 77 14.36 5.10 31.02
C SER A 77 15.47 4.47 31.87
N LEU A 78 16.08 3.39 31.38
CA LEU A 78 17.33 2.84 31.90
C LEU A 78 18.35 2.76 30.75
N GLY A 79 19.43 3.54 30.86
CA GLY A 79 20.43 3.63 29.78
C GLY A 79 19.85 4.17 28.47
N PHE A 80 18.85 5.05 28.53
CA PHE A 80 18.10 5.56 27.37
C PHE A 80 17.31 4.48 26.60
N THR A 81 16.82 3.48 27.33
CA THR A 81 15.93 2.43 26.82
C THR A 81 14.66 2.34 27.67
N PRO A 82 13.48 1.98 27.10
CA PRO A 82 13.27 1.68 25.70
C PRO A 82 13.30 2.96 24.86
N SER A 83 13.69 2.84 23.59
CA SER A 83 13.83 4.01 22.71
C SER A 83 13.64 3.68 21.24
N VAL A 84 13.33 4.74 20.49
CA VAL A 84 13.39 4.77 19.02
C VAL A 84 14.29 5.94 18.64
N ALA A 85 15.34 5.69 17.88
CA ALA A 85 16.28 6.71 17.46
C ALA A 85 16.59 6.65 15.96
N ARG A 86 17.03 7.76 15.39
CA ARG A 86 17.64 7.79 14.06
C ARG A 86 19.09 8.25 14.17
N ASN A 87 19.99 7.55 13.50
CA ASN A 87 21.34 8.06 13.28
C ASN A 87 21.29 9.27 12.32
N ALA A 88 21.39 10.48 12.87
CA ALA A 88 21.41 11.73 12.10
C ALA A 88 22.81 12.08 11.56
N GLY A 89 23.83 11.33 11.98
CA GLY A 89 25.20 11.45 11.51
C GLY A 89 25.49 10.71 10.21
N GLY A 90 26.78 10.60 9.90
CA GLY A 90 27.26 9.71 8.84
C GLY A 90 27.25 8.25 9.24
N ASP A 91 27.79 7.40 8.37
CA ASP A 91 28.08 6.01 8.71
C ASP A 91 29.03 5.95 9.92
N TYR A 92 28.70 5.10 10.89
CA TYR A 92 29.42 4.93 12.14
C TYR A 92 29.65 3.45 12.43
N ASP A 93 30.87 3.12 12.86
CA ASP A 93 31.25 1.79 13.32
C ASP A 93 32.37 1.94 14.37
N ASP A 94 32.17 1.39 15.57
CA ASP A 94 33.16 1.38 16.65
C ASP A 94 33.65 -0.03 17.00
N GLY A 95 33.34 -1.02 16.16
CA GLY A 95 33.61 -2.44 16.39
C GLY A 95 32.58 -3.14 17.29
N ASN A 96 31.72 -2.41 18.00
CA ASN A 96 30.61 -2.93 18.80
C ASN A 96 29.25 -2.70 18.13
N VAL A 97 28.99 -1.49 17.66
CA VAL A 97 27.81 -1.12 16.88
C VAL A 97 28.19 -0.65 15.48
N THR A 98 27.30 -0.89 14.51
CA THR A 98 27.45 -0.38 13.14
C THR A 98 26.15 0.32 12.74
N PHE A 99 26.13 1.65 12.65
CA PHE A 99 24.96 2.44 12.27
C PHE A 99 25.19 3.13 10.93
N ARG A 100 24.37 2.84 9.94
CA ARG A 100 24.38 3.58 8.67
C ARG A 100 23.74 4.96 8.85
N ALA A 101 24.13 5.92 8.02
CA ALA A 101 23.49 7.23 8.00
C ALA A 101 21.97 7.07 7.77
N GLY A 102 21.16 7.70 8.62
CA GLY A 102 19.70 7.62 8.55
C GLY A 102 19.08 6.31 9.04
N ALA A 103 19.86 5.38 9.59
CA ALA A 103 19.32 4.14 10.16
C ALA A 103 18.35 4.44 11.31
N LEU A 104 17.17 3.81 11.26
CA LEU A 104 16.20 3.82 12.35
C LEU A 104 16.51 2.66 13.30
N LEU A 105 16.66 2.97 14.58
CA LEU A 105 17.13 2.10 15.64
C LEU A 105 16.05 1.98 16.70
N LEU A 106 15.79 0.76 17.15
CA LEU A 106 14.89 0.45 18.25
C LEU A 106 15.67 -0.32 19.32
N HIS A 107 15.34 -0.05 20.58
CA HIS A 107 15.88 -0.79 21.71
C HIS A 107 14.78 -0.96 22.76
N GLY A 108 14.41 -2.21 23.09
CA GLY A 108 13.51 -2.50 24.22
C GLY A 108 14.18 -2.24 25.58
N GLY A 109 13.51 -2.46 26.70
CA GLY A 109 14.18 -2.44 28.01
C GLY A 109 13.36 -1.71 29.05
N GLY A 110 13.85 -0.54 29.45
CA GLY A 110 13.25 0.22 30.54
C GLY A 110 13.70 -0.23 31.91
N VAL A 111 13.14 0.42 32.92
CA VAL A 111 13.53 0.24 34.33
C VAL A 111 13.37 -1.22 34.77
N ASN A 112 12.35 -1.91 34.26
CA ASN A 112 12.07 -3.31 34.58
C ASN A 112 12.63 -4.31 33.56
N GLY A 113 13.24 -3.84 32.46
CA GLY A 113 13.79 -4.72 31.41
C GLY A 113 12.73 -5.50 30.63
N THR A 114 11.47 -5.08 30.63
CA THR A 114 10.32 -5.79 30.05
C THR A 114 9.66 -5.02 28.91
N ALA A 115 10.07 -3.78 28.68
CA ALA A 115 9.40 -2.91 27.74
C ALA A 115 9.79 -3.24 26.30
N TYR A 116 8.81 -3.18 25.41
CA TYR A 116 9.02 -3.23 23.97
C TYR A 116 9.04 -1.80 23.44
N ALA A 117 10.07 -1.42 22.69
CA ALA A 117 10.05 -0.20 21.90
C ALA A 117 9.22 -0.42 20.63
N GLN A 118 8.38 0.56 20.27
CA GLN A 118 7.40 0.43 19.20
C GLN A 118 7.45 1.64 18.26
N VAL A 119 7.59 1.35 16.96
CA VAL A 119 7.29 2.30 15.88
C VAL A 119 5.90 1.92 15.35
N ILE A 120 4.95 2.85 15.44
CA ILE A 120 3.54 2.57 15.17
C ILE A 120 3.07 3.39 13.97
N TRP A 121 2.58 2.71 12.93
CA TRP A 121 1.86 3.31 11.82
C TRP A 121 0.36 3.17 12.03
N THR A 122 -0.39 4.26 11.92
CA THR A 122 -1.86 4.26 12.01
C THR A 122 -2.47 4.50 10.64
N ALA A 123 -3.39 3.62 10.22
CA ALA A 123 -4.04 3.70 8.94
C ALA A 123 -4.85 4.99 8.80
N PRO A 124 -4.50 5.88 7.84
CA PRO A 124 -5.23 7.15 7.68
C PRO A 124 -6.62 6.95 7.07
N GLN A 125 -6.85 5.81 6.42
CA GLN A 125 -8.11 5.48 5.75
C GLN A 125 -8.27 3.96 5.65
N ALA A 126 -9.49 3.51 5.34
CA ALA A 126 -9.72 2.11 5.06
C ALA A 126 -9.10 1.69 3.71
N GLY A 127 -8.62 0.44 3.64
CA GLY A 127 -8.11 -0.12 2.39
C GLY A 127 -7.26 -1.37 2.56
N HIS A 128 -6.71 -1.84 1.44
CA HIS A 128 -5.72 -2.90 1.40
C HIS A 128 -4.32 -2.29 1.45
N TYR A 129 -3.45 -2.87 2.27
CA TYR A 129 -2.10 -2.39 2.48
C TYR A 129 -1.10 -3.54 2.35
N ARG A 130 0.07 -3.26 1.78
CA ARG A 130 1.26 -4.10 1.87
C ARG A 130 2.17 -3.50 2.93
N VAL A 131 2.56 -4.33 3.89
CA VAL A 131 3.50 -4.00 4.96
C VAL A 131 4.73 -4.85 4.74
N SER A 132 5.89 -4.23 4.56
CA SER A 132 7.11 -4.98 4.26
C SER A 132 8.33 -4.32 4.86
N GLY A 133 9.37 -5.11 5.12
CA GLY A 133 10.57 -4.60 5.73
C GLY A 133 11.44 -5.68 6.32
N ARG A 134 12.35 -5.25 7.20
CA ARG A 134 13.21 -6.12 7.98
C ARG A 134 13.61 -5.49 9.30
N PHE A 135 13.83 -6.34 10.28
CA PHE A 135 14.62 -6.05 11.46
C PHE A 135 16.03 -6.60 11.24
N TYR A 136 17.06 -5.92 11.73
CA TYR A 136 18.44 -6.38 11.59
C TYR A 136 19.29 -5.99 12.79
N ALA A 137 20.25 -6.83 13.11
CA ALA A 137 21.20 -6.59 14.17
C ALA A 137 22.07 -5.35 13.87
N GLN A 138 22.29 -4.52 14.90
CA GLN A 138 23.20 -3.37 14.83
C GLN A 138 24.22 -3.35 15.98
N GLN A 139 24.31 -4.43 16.76
CA GLN A 139 25.22 -4.52 17.91
C GLN A 139 25.75 -5.94 18.11
N ASN A 140 26.99 -6.06 18.58
CA ASN A 140 27.55 -7.33 19.03
C ASN A 140 26.76 -7.90 20.22
N GLU A 141 26.69 -9.23 20.31
CA GLU A 141 26.00 -9.95 21.38
C GLU A 141 24.50 -9.63 21.52
N ILE A 142 23.90 -9.06 20.46
CA ILE A 142 22.47 -8.73 20.44
C ILE A 142 21.58 -9.96 20.67
N SER A 143 20.56 -9.80 21.50
CA SER A 143 19.54 -10.83 21.74
C SER A 143 18.16 -10.21 21.99
N VAL A 144 17.39 -10.03 20.93
CA VAL A 144 16.07 -9.35 20.96
C VAL A 144 14.95 -10.22 20.41
N ASP A 145 13.74 -9.98 20.93
CA ASP A 145 12.47 -10.51 20.41
C ASP A 145 11.81 -9.44 19.55
N ILE A 146 11.42 -9.78 18.32
CA ILE A 146 10.95 -8.83 17.32
C ILE A 146 9.59 -9.22 16.80
N HIS A 147 8.71 -8.23 16.64
CA HIS A 147 7.35 -8.47 16.17
C HIS A 147 6.84 -7.39 15.24
N VAL A 148 5.92 -7.80 14.37
CA VAL A 148 4.95 -6.90 13.73
C VAL A 148 3.58 -7.23 14.29
N LEU A 149 2.94 -6.25 14.90
CA LEU A 149 1.61 -6.39 15.51
C LEU A 149 0.58 -5.64 14.67
N LEU A 150 -0.54 -6.29 14.36
CA LEU A 150 -1.74 -5.67 13.82
C LEU A 150 -2.77 -5.53 14.94
N ASN A 151 -3.10 -4.30 15.32
CA ASN A 151 -4.03 -4.01 16.43
C ASN A 151 -3.69 -4.81 17.71
N GLY A 152 -2.40 -4.86 18.05
CA GLY A 152 -1.87 -5.59 19.21
C GLY A 152 -1.75 -7.11 19.04
N ARG A 153 -2.10 -7.67 17.87
CA ARG A 153 -1.97 -9.11 17.57
C ARG A 153 -0.75 -9.39 16.68
N PRO A 154 0.14 -10.33 17.04
CA PRO A 154 1.30 -10.62 16.22
C PRO A 154 0.91 -11.23 14.86
N VAL A 155 1.44 -10.64 13.78
CA VAL A 155 1.38 -11.15 12.41
C VAL A 155 2.76 -11.55 11.88
N PHE A 156 3.81 -11.22 12.65
CA PHE A 156 5.18 -11.68 12.48
C PHE A 156 5.84 -11.69 13.86
N SER A 157 6.60 -12.75 14.15
CA SER A 157 7.39 -12.90 15.38
C SER A 157 8.65 -13.68 15.05
N ASP A 158 9.80 -13.22 15.52
CA ASP A 158 11.10 -13.91 15.39
C ASP A 158 12.06 -13.37 16.46
N ALA A 159 13.26 -13.93 16.53
CA ALA A 159 14.34 -13.44 17.38
C ALA A 159 15.61 -13.14 16.57
N ILE A 160 16.36 -12.14 17.01
CA ILE A 160 17.71 -11.83 16.52
C ILE A 160 18.68 -12.07 17.68
N THR A 161 19.55 -13.07 17.54
CA THR A 161 20.42 -13.56 18.63
C THR A 161 21.93 -13.43 18.32
N ALA A 162 22.28 -12.74 17.24
CA ALA A 162 23.68 -12.49 16.86
C ALA A 162 23.79 -11.30 15.92
N ASN A 163 24.96 -10.66 15.91
CA ASN A 163 25.27 -9.61 14.93
C ASN A 163 25.30 -10.17 13.50
N GLY A 164 25.00 -9.34 12.50
CA GLY A 164 24.88 -9.72 11.10
C GLY A 164 23.57 -10.47 10.75
N VAL A 165 22.74 -10.80 11.74
CA VAL A 165 21.44 -11.44 11.51
C VAL A 165 20.39 -10.41 11.09
N SER A 166 19.60 -10.77 10.07
CA SER A 166 18.46 -9.98 9.58
C SER A 166 17.23 -10.88 9.47
N ARG A 167 16.06 -10.29 9.69
CA ARG A 167 14.74 -10.95 9.63
C ARG A 167 13.76 -10.11 8.84
N SER A 168 13.39 -10.59 7.67
CA SER A 168 12.47 -9.89 6.77
C SER A 168 11.03 -10.31 7.01
N PHE A 169 10.11 -9.38 6.80
CA PHE A 169 8.67 -9.62 6.87
C PHE A 169 7.98 -8.98 5.66
N ALA A 170 6.88 -9.60 5.23
CA ALA A 170 5.98 -9.04 4.25
C ALA A 170 4.57 -9.57 4.50
N GLN A 171 3.59 -8.68 4.62
CA GLN A 171 2.19 -9.01 4.84
C GLN A 171 1.29 -8.14 3.97
N GLN A 172 0.20 -8.71 3.47
CA GLN A 172 -0.92 -7.94 2.92
C GLN A 172 -2.06 -7.97 3.92
N VAL A 173 -2.56 -6.80 4.29
CA VAL A 173 -3.57 -6.63 5.33
C VAL A 173 -4.71 -5.74 4.82
N THR A 174 -5.91 -5.98 5.34
CA THR A 174 -7.06 -5.09 5.13
C THR A 174 -7.30 -4.35 6.43
N LEU A 175 -7.30 -3.02 6.35
CA LEU A 175 -7.35 -2.14 7.52
C LEU A 175 -8.54 -1.18 7.42
N SER A 176 -9.12 -0.87 8.56
CA SER A 176 -10.01 0.27 8.77
C SER A 176 -9.17 1.53 9.08
N ALA A 177 -9.76 2.71 8.90
CA ALA A 177 -9.14 3.94 9.37
C ALA A 177 -8.95 3.87 10.90
N GLY A 178 -7.74 4.18 11.37
CA GLY A 178 -7.37 4.09 12.80
C GLY A 178 -6.78 2.75 13.24
N ASP A 179 -6.83 1.70 12.41
CA ASP A 179 -6.10 0.46 12.70
C ASP A 179 -4.59 0.72 12.72
N ALA A 180 -3.87 0.01 13.59
CA ALA A 180 -2.46 0.24 13.85
C ALA A 180 -1.59 -0.98 13.51
N ILE A 181 -0.44 -0.70 12.91
CA ILE A 181 0.67 -1.64 12.74
C ILE A 181 1.81 -1.18 13.65
N ALA A 182 2.25 -2.03 14.58
CA ALA A 182 3.37 -1.74 15.46
C ALA A 182 4.56 -2.65 15.15
N PHE A 183 5.70 -2.05 14.80
CA PHE A 183 7.00 -2.71 14.70
C PHE A 183 7.64 -2.66 16.08
N SER A 184 7.72 -3.81 16.74
CA SER A 184 8.05 -3.90 18.17
C SER A 184 9.37 -4.65 18.38
N VAL A 185 10.24 -4.11 19.22
CA VAL A 185 11.50 -4.74 19.63
C VAL A 185 11.53 -4.80 21.16
N GLY A 186 11.64 -6.00 21.69
CA GLY A 186 11.77 -6.26 23.12
C GLY A 186 12.91 -7.22 23.41
N LEU A 187 12.94 -7.70 24.65
CA LEU A 187 14.03 -8.50 25.18
C LEU A 187 13.76 -9.98 24.95
N ASN A 188 14.77 -10.69 24.45
CA ASN A 188 14.70 -12.14 24.37
C ASN A 188 15.26 -12.74 25.67
N HIS A 189 14.34 -13.05 26.60
CA HIS A 189 14.53 -13.72 27.90
C HIS A 189 15.20 -12.92 29.04
N TRP A 190 16.17 -12.04 28.77
CA TRP A 190 16.92 -11.36 29.83
C TRP A 190 16.23 -10.06 30.27
N TYR A 191 15.74 -9.96 31.51
CA TYR A 191 15.09 -8.74 32.03
C TYR A 191 16.09 -7.73 32.61
N VAL A 192 17.19 -7.48 31.90
CA VAL A 192 18.22 -6.50 32.26
C VAL A 192 18.69 -5.74 31.02
N LEU A 193 19.29 -4.56 31.20
CA LEU A 193 19.91 -3.83 30.10
C LEU A 193 21.01 -4.71 29.47
N HIS A 194 20.93 -4.91 28.16
CA HIS A 194 21.78 -5.80 27.37
C HIS A 194 21.89 -5.22 25.95
N PRO A 195 22.80 -5.73 25.11
CA PRO A 195 22.88 -5.34 23.71
C PRO A 195 21.56 -5.58 22.96
N GLY A 196 20.95 -4.50 22.48
CA GLY A 196 19.61 -4.55 21.88
C GLY A 196 19.40 -3.62 20.69
N ASN A 197 20.43 -2.87 20.25
CA ASN A 197 20.27 -1.95 19.12
C ASN A 197 19.86 -2.72 17.86
N THR A 198 18.62 -2.48 17.44
CA THR A 198 17.97 -3.19 16.35
C THR A 198 17.59 -2.20 15.27
N GLY A 199 18.12 -2.40 14.07
CA GLY A 199 17.75 -1.62 12.90
C GLY A 199 16.36 -2.02 12.41
N LEU A 200 15.58 -1.02 11.99
CA LEU A 200 14.30 -1.22 11.32
C LEU A 200 14.31 -0.54 9.95
N GLU A 201 13.96 -1.31 8.93
CA GLU A 201 13.51 -0.79 7.64
C GLU A 201 12.08 -1.27 7.47
N ALA A 202 11.12 -0.37 7.42
CA ALA A 202 9.71 -0.74 7.35
C ALA A 202 8.94 0.22 6.47
N THR A 203 8.08 -0.36 5.65
CA THR A 203 7.32 0.38 4.66
C THR A 203 5.87 -0.10 4.63
N VAL A 204 4.98 0.85 4.41
CA VAL A 204 3.55 0.60 4.26
C VAL A 204 3.12 1.22 2.95
N GLU A 205 2.56 0.39 2.07
CA GLU A 205 2.05 0.77 0.76
C GLU A 205 0.54 0.56 0.73
N ARG A 206 -0.24 1.58 0.38
CA ARG A 206 -1.65 1.37 0.08
C ARG A 206 -1.77 0.75 -1.30
N ILE A 207 -2.33 -0.45 -1.35
CA ILE A 207 -2.63 -1.15 -2.60
C ILE A 207 -3.89 -0.49 -3.19
N CYS A 208 -3.70 0.32 -4.22
CA CYS A 208 -4.81 0.90 -4.97
C CYS A 208 -5.03 0.10 -6.26
N THR A 209 -6.15 -0.60 -6.35
CA THR A 209 -6.55 -1.27 -7.59
C THR A 209 -7.05 -0.22 -8.58
N ILE A 210 -6.52 -0.24 -9.80
CA ILE A 210 -6.96 0.64 -10.88
C ILE A 210 -8.35 0.16 -11.35
N PRO A 211 -9.42 0.96 -11.23
CA PRO A 211 -10.71 0.58 -11.79
C PRO A 211 -10.60 0.49 -13.31
N SER A 212 -11.19 -0.55 -13.91
CA SER A 212 -11.34 -0.66 -15.36
C SER A 212 -12.79 -0.39 -15.75
N ILE A 213 -12.97 0.23 -16.90
CA ILE A 213 -14.28 0.46 -17.50
C ILE A 213 -14.31 -0.23 -18.86
N ARG A 214 -15.44 -0.87 -19.17
CA ARG A 214 -15.72 -1.47 -20.48
C ARG A 214 -17.15 -1.19 -20.86
N SER A 215 -17.44 -1.13 -22.16
CA SER A 215 -18.82 -1.23 -22.63
C SER A 215 -19.32 -2.66 -22.40
N SER A 216 -20.45 -2.81 -21.70
CA SER A 216 -21.15 -4.09 -21.55
C SER A 216 -22.20 -4.33 -22.62
N GLU A 217 -22.71 -3.24 -23.21
CA GLU A 217 -23.67 -3.27 -24.31
C GLU A 217 -23.62 -1.97 -25.10
N VAL A 218 -24.08 -2.03 -26.35
CA VAL A 218 -24.31 -0.86 -27.21
C VAL A 218 -25.71 -1.00 -27.79
N GLU A 219 -26.55 0.02 -27.59
CA GLU A 219 -27.83 0.14 -28.28
C GLU A 219 -27.64 0.96 -29.56
N ILE A 220 -28.10 0.42 -30.69
CA ILE A 220 -28.04 1.05 -32.00
C ILE A 220 -29.47 1.37 -32.42
N CYS A 221 -29.80 2.66 -32.53
CA CYS A 221 -31.12 3.12 -32.96
C CYS A 221 -31.06 3.91 -34.26
N TRP A 222 -32.02 3.70 -35.16
CA TRP A 222 -32.16 4.45 -36.42
C TRP A 222 -33.63 4.65 -36.80
N PRO A 223 -33.98 5.76 -37.47
CA PRO A 223 -35.29 5.90 -38.09
C PRO A 223 -35.46 4.90 -39.23
N SER A 224 -36.57 4.14 -39.23
CA SER A 224 -36.85 3.13 -40.27
C SER A 224 -37.95 3.57 -41.23
N GLU A 225 -37.86 3.15 -42.48
CA GLU A 225 -38.94 3.24 -43.47
C GLU A 225 -39.77 1.95 -43.41
N SER A 226 -41.10 2.09 -43.41
CA SER A 226 -42.00 0.93 -43.34
C SER A 226 -41.77 -0.02 -44.52
N ASN A 227 -41.65 -1.32 -44.24
CA ASN A 227 -41.41 -2.40 -45.21
C ASN A 227 -40.08 -2.35 -45.97
N VAL A 228 -39.08 -1.58 -45.51
CA VAL A 228 -37.70 -1.65 -46.00
C VAL A 228 -36.89 -2.63 -45.16
N LEU A 229 -36.03 -3.43 -45.78
CA LEU A 229 -35.14 -4.35 -45.06
C LEU A 229 -33.86 -3.63 -44.63
N TYR A 230 -33.49 -3.84 -43.37
CA TYR A 230 -32.28 -3.31 -42.75
C TYR A 230 -31.36 -4.43 -42.27
N GLN A 231 -30.06 -4.15 -42.32
CA GLN A 231 -28.99 -4.97 -41.77
C GLN A 231 -28.07 -4.08 -40.93
N VAL A 232 -27.84 -4.50 -39.68
CA VAL A 232 -26.84 -3.87 -38.81
C VAL A 232 -25.56 -4.67 -38.94
N GLU A 233 -24.46 -3.97 -39.16
CA GLU A 233 -23.15 -4.57 -39.35
C GLU A 233 -22.14 -3.97 -38.37
N PHE A 234 -21.10 -4.75 -38.09
CA PHE A 234 -20.00 -4.32 -37.23
C PHE A 234 -18.63 -4.67 -37.81
N ARG A 235 -17.58 -4.05 -37.26
CA ARG A 235 -16.17 -4.44 -37.46
C ARG A 235 -15.32 -3.98 -36.29
N SER A 236 -14.13 -4.56 -36.12
CA SER A 236 -13.27 -4.27 -34.95
C SER A 236 -12.34 -3.08 -35.14
N LYS A 237 -12.10 -2.67 -36.39
CA LYS A 237 -11.26 -1.51 -36.75
C LYS A 237 -12.00 -0.52 -37.63
N LEU A 238 -11.66 0.75 -37.49
CA LEU A 238 -12.24 1.83 -38.29
C LEU A 238 -11.84 1.75 -39.78
N THR A 239 -10.72 1.10 -40.11
CA THR A 239 -10.23 0.94 -41.49
C THR A 239 -9.64 -0.45 -41.69
N GLY A 240 -9.59 -0.91 -42.95
CA GLY A 240 -8.91 -2.14 -43.35
C GLY A 240 -9.66 -3.45 -43.11
N GLU A 241 -10.79 -3.45 -42.39
CA GLU A 241 -11.62 -4.64 -42.16
C GLU A 241 -12.97 -4.54 -42.87
N ALA A 242 -13.41 -5.69 -43.41
CA ALA A 242 -14.75 -5.87 -43.95
C ALA A 242 -15.80 -5.78 -42.84
N TRP A 243 -16.98 -5.28 -43.20
CA TRP A 243 -18.14 -5.27 -42.31
C TRP A 243 -18.74 -6.67 -42.22
N LEU A 244 -19.03 -7.09 -40.99
CA LEU A 244 -19.66 -8.38 -40.68
C LEU A 244 -21.11 -8.16 -40.24
N PRO A 245 -22.06 -9.01 -40.66
CA PRO A 245 -23.44 -8.90 -40.22
C PRO A 245 -23.57 -9.14 -38.71
N LEU A 246 -24.29 -8.25 -38.03
CA LEU A 246 -24.66 -8.38 -36.62
C LEU A 246 -26.14 -8.78 -36.49
N PHE A 247 -27.02 -8.07 -37.18
CA PHE A 247 -28.44 -8.37 -37.29
C PHE A 247 -28.87 -8.24 -38.75
N THR A 248 -29.64 -9.19 -39.25
CA THR A 248 -30.08 -9.22 -40.65
C THR A 248 -31.59 -9.30 -40.75
N ASN A 249 -32.13 -8.97 -41.92
CA ASN A 249 -33.56 -9.08 -42.24
C ASN A 249 -34.49 -8.31 -41.28
N LEU A 250 -34.05 -7.15 -40.79
CA LEU A 250 -34.87 -6.30 -39.94
C LEU A 250 -35.87 -5.54 -40.80
N VAL A 251 -37.16 -5.80 -40.62
CA VAL A 251 -38.22 -5.11 -41.37
C VAL A 251 -38.54 -3.77 -40.71
N GLY A 252 -38.38 -2.68 -41.46
CA GLY A 252 -38.69 -1.34 -41.01
C GLY A 252 -40.18 -1.16 -40.70
N THR A 253 -40.47 -0.43 -39.63
CA THR A 253 -41.84 -0.20 -39.14
C THR A 253 -42.39 1.16 -39.55
N GLY A 254 -41.53 2.10 -39.97
CA GLY A 254 -41.89 3.51 -40.14
C GLY A 254 -41.59 4.37 -38.91
N GLU A 255 -41.13 3.75 -37.81
CA GLU A 255 -40.71 4.41 -36.58
C GLU A 255 -39.20 4.18 -36.32
N THR A 256 -38.68 4.69 -35.21
CA THR A 256 -37.32 4.39 -34.77
C THR A 256 -37.22 2.93 -34.35
N MET A 257 -36.29 2.20 -34.96
CA MET A 257 -35.90 0.86 -34.56
C MET A 257 -34.64 0.93 -33.72
N CYS A 258 -34.53 0.04 -32.72
CA CYS A 258 -33.33 -0.12 -31.90
C CYS A 258 -32.96 -1.60 -31.81
N VAL A 259 -31.66 -1.91 -31.81
CA VAL A 259 -31.12 -3.23 -31.49
C VAL A 259 -29.98 -3.11 -30.48
N THR A 260 -29.79 -4.14 -29.66
CA THR A 260 -28.76 -4.14 -28.62
C THR A 260 -27.69 -5.18 -28.93
N ASP A 261 -26.42 -4.74 -29.03
CA ASP A 261 -25.25 -5.62 -29.06
C ASP A 261 -24.71 -5.82 -27.64
N LYS A 262 -24.78 -7.05 -27.11
CA LYS A 262 -24.17 -7.40 -25.81
C LYS A 262 -22.68 -7.69 -26.01
N ILE A 263 -21.83 -6.96 -25.31
CA ILE A 263 -20.37 -7.06 -25.44
C ILE A 263 -19.80 -7.88 -24.28
N ALA A 264 -19.32 -9.09 -24.60
CA ALA A 264 -18.67 -9.97 -23.65
C ALA A 264 -17.28 -9.42 -23.22
N PRO A 265 -16.79 -9.76 -22.01
CA PRO A 265 -15.44 -9.39 -21.58
C PRO A 265 -14.37 -9.86 -22.58
N GLY A 266 -13.36 -9.02 -22.84
CA GLY A 266 -12.24 -9.32 -23.73
C GLY A 266 -12.51 -9.12 -25.22
N GLN A 267 -13.73 -8.76 -25.62
CA GLN A 267 -13.99 -8.42 -27.01
C GLN A 267 -13.40 -7.05 -27.40
N PRO A 268 -12.83 -6.93 -28.61
CA PRO A 268 -12.29 -5.67 -29.08
C PRO A 268 -13.40 -4.63 -29.25
N GLN A 269 -13.01 -3.36 -29.24
CA GLN A 269 -13.89 -2.27 -29.63
C GLN A 269 -14.52 -2.54 -31.00
N ARG A 270 -15.80 -2.19 -31.17
CA ARG A 270 -16.55 -2.38 -32.41
C ARG A 270 -17.03 -1.03 -32.97
N PHE A 271 -17.10 -0.96 -34.29
CA PHE A 271 -17.74 0.11 -35.05
C PHE A 271 -18.99 -0.44 -35.71
N TYR A 272 -20.05 0.36 -35.79
CA TYR A 272 -21.35 -0.08 -36.28
C TYR A 272 -21.80 0.76 -37.48
N ARG A 273 -22.55 0.12 -38.38
CA ARG A 273 -23.34 0.81 -39.41
C ARG A 273 -24.68 0.10 -39.62
N VAL A 274 -25.64 0.86 -40.12
CA VAL A 274 -26.92 0.32 -40.57
C VAL A 274 -26.97 0.47 -42.09
N GLU A 275 -27.19 -0.63 -42.79
CA GLU A 275 -27.40 -0.69 -44.23
C GLU A 275 -28.87 -1.01 -44.49
N CYS A 276 -29.45 -0.39 -45.52
CA CYS A 276 -30.81 -0.70 -45.97
C CYS A 276 -30.78 -1.24 -47.39
N THR A 277 -31.51 -2.33 -47.63
CA THR A 277 -31.73 -2.84 -48.98
C THR A 277 -33.09 -2.39 -49.46
N ARG A 278 -33.09 -1.48 -50.44
CA ARG A 278 -34.29 -1.18 -51.22
C ARG A 278 -34.35 -2.12 -52.41
N PRO A 279 -35.52 -2.71 -52.74
CA PRO A 279 -35.72 -3.40 -54.00
C PRO A 279 -35.56 -2.44 -55.20
#